data_AF-A0A3L8E3N0-F1
#
_entry.id   AF-A0A3L8E3N0-F1
#
_cell.length_a   1.000
_cell.length_b   1.000
_cell.length_c   1.000
_cell.angle_alpha   90.00
_cell.angle_beta   90.00
_cell.angle_gamma   90.00
#
_symmetry.space_group_name_H-M   'P 1'
#
loop_
_entity.id
_entity.type
_entity.pdbx_description
1 polymer ?
#
loop_
_entity_poly.entity_id
_entity_poly.type
_entity_poly.pdbx_seq_one_letter_code
_entity_poly.pdbx_strand_id
1 'polypeptide(L)'
;AFGRQTATYSLSLLTELLEKRIQKLCDNLNVLVGQKNSLSRPDSMDDLYEELHWLILIMGHVLCVESEDEPILIPLEIRRCSMNQLENILSPELSSTIIWFLRRISQSYLLPRERYAKISTTILQIFDDDTPGVSWTMDFLLDKVIYNINAFKSEPTIVQETIKLLISLVESKTKASYLLKSEQFKYIIELATKGQYNCPQVVKRGLMHAVVQIGVMLQDMSTINKSDTSDTSISNVKQTLWSQTLESLQHRCTQLISSDNFMSSYYQEEIKIQIIDILESFIGITEGVKGPVMELVFQHTYPILAALPKLLSLYHNYQEIVQLILELFCKYTKAILFHLSE
;
A
#
# COMPACT_ATOMS: atom_id res chain seq x y z
N ALA A 1 25.48 7.79 -4.05
CA ALA A 1 26.49 8.08 -5.08
C ALA A 1 27.81 7.32 -4.88
N PHE A 2 28.52 7.45 -3.75
CA PHE A 2 29.85 6.81 -3.55
C PHE A 2 29.87 5.28 -3.64
N GLY A 3 28.96 4.57 -2.96
CA GLY A 3 28.90 3.10 -3.05
C GLY A 3 28.66 2.59 -4.48
N ARG A 4 27.93 3.34 -5.30
CA ARG A 4 27.71 3.00 -6.72
C ARG A 4 28.97 3.14 -7.57
N GLN A 5 29.88 4.07 -7.23
CA GLN A 5 31.15 4.26 -7.93
C GLN A 5 32.10 3.07 -7.73
N THR A 6 31.93 2.30 -6.65
CA THR A 6 32.71 1.10 -6.32
C THR A 6 31.81 -0.12 -6.07
N ALA A 7 30.78 -0.27 -6.91
CA ALA A 7 29.68 -1.21 -6.72
C ALA A 7 30.12 -2.64 -6.35
N THR A 8 31.11 -3.21 -7.06
CA THR A 8 31.59 -4.58 -6.80
C THR A 8 32.09 -4.75 -5.36
N TYR A 9 32.88 -3.80 -4.87
CA TYR A 9 33.41 -3.83 -3.50
C TYR A 9 32.32 -3.54 -2.48
N SER A 10 31.54 -2.48 -2.70
CA SER A 10 30.50 -2.07 -1.76
C SER A 10 29.40 -3.12 -1.60
N LEU A 11 28.98 -3.77 -2.69
CA LEU A 11 27.94 -4.80 -2.66
C LEU A 11 28.44 -6.05 -1.93
N SER A 12 29.64 -6.53 -2.26
CA SER A 12 30.21 -7.68 -1.56
C SER A 12 30.33 -7.45 -0.06
N LEU A 13 30.81 -6.26 0.35
CA LEU A 13 30.93 -5.90 1.76
C LEU A 13 29.57 -5.77 2.45
N LEU A 14 28.61 -5.09 1.83
CA LEU A 14 27.27 -4.91 2.39
C LEU A 14 26.54 -6.25 2.56
N THR A 15 26.64 -7.15 1.58
CA THR A 15 26.07 -8.49 1.66
C THR A 15 26.69 -9.28 2.81
N GLU A 16 28.02 -9.30 2.93
CA GLU A 16 28.71 -10.01 4.02
C GLU A 16 28.30 -9.48 5.40
N LEU A 17 28.24 -8.16 5.56
CA LEU A 17 27.82 -7.52 6.81
C LEU A 17 26.35 -7.86 7.13
N LEU A 18 25.46 -7.76 6.14
CA LEU A 18 24.05 -8.05 6.31
C LEU A 18 23.81 -9.52 6.68
N GLU A 19 24.45 -10.46 5.99
CA GLU A 19 24.34 -11.90 6.30
C GLU A 19 24.79 -12.20 7.74
N LYS A 20 25.94 -11.65 8.16
CA LYS A 20 26.44 -11.82 9.54
C LYS A 20 25.48 -11.27 10.58
N ARG A 21 24.87 -10.11 10.32
CA ARG A 21 23.90 -9.49 11.26
C ARG A 21 22.55 -10.20 11.27
N ILE A 22 22.07 -10.67 10.12
CA ILE A 22 20.88 -11.51 10.03
C ILE A 22 21.09 -12.82 10.80
N GLN A 23 22.25 -13.47 10.65
CA GLN A 23 22.54 -14.69 11.40
C GLN A 23 22.53 -14.45 12.91
N LYS A 24 23.21 -13.39 13.37
CA LYS A 24 23.21 -12.99 14.79
C LYS A 24 21.79 -12.70 15.29
N LEU A 25 20.96 -12.07 14.46
CA LEU A 25 19.57 -11.83 14.78
C LEU A 25 18.81 -13.14 14.92
N CYS A 26 18.92 -14.05 13.96
CA CYS A 26 18.29 -15.37 14.03
C CYS A 26 18.69 -16.14 15.29
N ASP A 27 19.98 -16.09 15.66
CA ASP A 27 20.48 -16.74 16.88
C ASP A 27 19.83 -16.14 18.13
N ASN A 28 19.78 -14.80 18.23
CA ASN A 28 19.13 -14.09 19.33
C ASN A 28 17.62 -14.38 19.40
N LEU A 29 16.93 -14.44 18.25
CA LEU A 29 15.52 -14.80 18.15
C LEU A 29 15.26 -16.22 18.65
N ASN A 30 16.08 -17.18 18.23
CA ASN A 30 15.97 -18.57 18.67
C ASN A 30 16.15 -18.71 20.18
N VAL A 31 17.07 -17.93 20.78
CA VAL A 31 17.24 -17.86 22.23
C VAL A 31 15.99 -17.31 22.92
N LEU A 32 15.44 -16.20 22.42
CA LEU A 32 14.22 -15.58 22.98
C LEU A 32 13.00 -16.51 22.90
N VAL A 33 12.83 -17.23 21.79
CA VAL A 33 11.74 -18.20 21.62
C VAL A 33 11.92 -19.40 22.56
N GLY A 34 13.16 -19.80 22.84
CA GLY A 34 13.48 -20.86 23.81
C GLY A 34 13.29 -20.45 25.28
N GLN A 35 13.47 -19.17 25.60
CA GLN A 35 13.34 -18.60 26.95
C GLN A 35 11.89 -18.14 27.22
N LYS A 36 10.95 -19.10 27.33
CA LYS A 36 9.51 -18.82 27.52
C LYS A 36 9.12 -17.94 28.73
N ASN A 37 10.03 -17.60 29.66
CA ASN A 37 9.69 -16.98 30.95
C ASN A 37 10.47 -15.70 31.32
N SER A 38 11.35 -15.16 30.47
CA SER A 38 12.02 -13.87 30.72
C SER A 38 11.92 -12.94 29.52
N LEU A 39 11.07 -11.93 29.62
CA LEU A 39 10.88 -10.89 28.60
C LEU A 39 12.04 -9.87 28.55
N SER A 40 13.22 -10.21 29.10
CA SER A 40 14.38 -9.33 29.09
C SER A 40 15.11 -9.49 27.76
N ARG A 41 14.94 -8.51 26.88
CA ARG A 41 15.71 -8.41 25.64
C ARG A 41 17.21 -8.33 25.97
N PRO A 42 18.10 -9.03 25.24
CA PRO A 42 19.53 -8.80 25.36
C PRO A 42 19.87 -7.34 25.04
N ASP A 43 20.68 -6.67 25.87
CA ASP A 43 21.09 -5.27 25.64
C ASP A 43 21.74 -5.08 24.25
N SER A 44 22.43 -6.11 23.74
CA SER A 44 23.05 -6.12 22.41
C SER A 44 22.07 -6.20 21.22
N MET A 45 20.76 -6.32 21.46
CA MET A 45 19.76 -6.37 20.40
C MET A 45 19.46 -4.99 19.81
N ASP A 46 19.47 -3.94 20.62
CA ASP A 46 19.19 -2.59 20.14
C ASP A 46 20.32 -2.11 19.22
N ASP A 47 21.58 -2.36 19.61
CA ASP A 47 22.75 -2.14 18.74
C ASP A 47 22.64 -2.94 17.43
N LEU A 48 22.21 -4.19 17.49
CA LEU A 48 22.02 -5.04 16.31
C LEU A 48 20.92 -4.50 15.37
N TYR A 49 19.89 -3.86 15.93
CA TYR A 49 18.84 -3.24 15.12
C TYR A 49 19.28 -1.97 14.45
N GLU A 50 20.04 -1.13 15.15
CA GLU A 50 20.70 0.02 14.54
C GLU A 50 21.64 -0.41 13.42
N GLU A 51 22.48 -1.43 13.65
CA GLU A 51 23.37 -1.98 12.61
C GLU A 51 22.58 -2.46 11.39
N LEU A 52 21.52 -3.25 11.58
CA LEU A 52 20.66 -3.72 10.49
C LEU A 52 19.92 -2.58 9.79
N HIS A 53 19.43 -1.60 10.55
CA HIS A 53 18.75 -0.42 10.02
C HIS A 53 19.67 0.35 9.06
N TRP A 54 20.88 0.70 9.50
CA TRP A 54 21.85 1.39 8.67
C TRP A 54 22.30 0.57 7.47
N LEU A 55 22.53 -0.73 7.65
CA LEU A 55 22.90 -1.61 6.53
C LEU A 55 21.81 -1.67 5.46
N ILE A 56 20.54 -1.83 5.86
CA ILE A 56 19.42 -1.88 4.91
C ILE A 56 19.21 -0.52 4.22
N LEU A 57 19.34 0.60 4.94
CA LEU A 57 19.27 1.93 4.34
C LEU A 57 20.38 2.16 3.31
N ILE A 58 21.63 1.89 3.68
CA ILE A 58 22.78 2.04 2.79
C ILE A 58 22.61 1.14 1.56
N MET A 59 22.21 -0.11 1.76
CA MET A 59 21.97 -1.05 0.68
C MET A 59 20.82 -0.57 -0.22
N GLY A 60 19.71 -0.07 0.33
CA GLY A 60 18.63 0.54 -0.43
C GLY A 60 19.08 1.73 -1.29
N HIS A 61 19.92 2.61 -0.77
CA HIS A 61 20.46 3.73 -1.54
C HIS A 61 21.55 3.33 -2.55
N VAL A 62 22.26 2.23 -2.33
CA VAL A 62 23.23 1.71 -3.31
C VAL A 62 22.51 1.03 -4.47
N LEU A 63 21.52 0.20 -4.16
CA LEU A 63 20.79 -0.62 -5.14
C LEU A 63 19.72 0.14 -5.89
N CYS A 64 18.97 0.99 -5.21
CA CYS A 64 17.80 1.63 -5.79
C CYS A 64 18.11 3.09 -6.14
N VAL A 65 17.57 3.51 -7.27
CA VAL A 65 17.76 4.86 -7.81
C VAL A 65 16.70 5.82 -7.23
N GLU A 66 16.97 7.13 -7.24
CA GLU A 66 16.04 8.19 -6.80
C GLU A 66 15.44 9.02 -7.96
N SER A 67 15.98 8.94 -9.18
CA SER A 67 15.51 9.69 -10.37
C SER A 67 15.48 8.83 -11.65
N GLU A 68 14.64 9.19 -12.62
CA GLU A 68 14.43 8.39 -13.85
C GLU A 68 15.70 8.22 -14.74
N ASP A 69 16.76 9.01 -14.50
CA ASP A 69 17.93 9.10 -15.38
C ASP A 69 19.19 8.31 -14.91
N GLU A 70 19.18 7.64 -13.74
CA GLU A 70 20.35 6.88 -13.29
C GLU A 70 20.27 5.36 -13.59
N PRO A 71 21.41 4.70 -13.87
CA PRO A 71 21.46 3.26 -14.07
C PRO A 71 21.14 2.47 -12.78
N ILE A 72 20.24 1.50 -12.89
CA ILE A 72 19.91 0.56 -11.82
C ILE A 72 21.07 -0.41 -11.59
N LEU A 73 21.52 -0.59 -10.35
CA LEU A 73 22.56 -1.55 -9.97
C LEU A 73 21.96 -2.84 -9.43
N ILE A 74 21.90 -3.85 -10.29
CA ILE A 74 21.40 -5.19 -10.00
C ILE A 74 22.26 -5.90 -8.94
N PRO A 75 21.75 -6.16 -7.73
CA PRO A 75 22.41 -7.08 -6.79
C PRO A 75 22.06 -8.53 -7.13
N LEU A 76 23.02 -9.44 -6.95
CA LEU A 76 22.83 -10.87 -7.16
C LEU A 76 22.51 -11.64 -5.85
N GLU A 77 22.43 -10.94 -4.72
CA GLU A 77 22.30 -11.57 -3.41
C GLU A 77 21.17 -10.93 -2.59
N ILE A 78 19.94 -11.40 -2.81
CA ILE A 78 18.82 -11.18 -1.88
C ILE A 78 18.22 -12.55 -1.56
N ARG A 79 18.52 -13.11 -0.38
CA ARG A 79 17.93 -14.36 0.10
C ARG A 79 17.34 -14.22 1.51
N ARG A 80 16.03 -14.47 1.55
CA ARG A 80 15.18 -15.14 2.57
C ARG A 80 15.41 -14.85 4.07
N CYS A 81 14.46 -14.12 4.66
CA CYS A 81 13.97 -14.34 6.03
C CYS A 81 12.45 -14.55 6.01
N SER A 82 11.96 -15.53 6.78
CA SER A 82 10.54 -15.91 6.85
C SER A 82 9.74 -14.98 7.78
N MET A 83 8.45 -14.79 7.45
CA MET A 83 7.53 -13.83 8.08
C MET A 83 6.80 -14.34 9.33
N ASN A 84 7.34 -15.32 10.05
CA ASN A 84 6.57 -15.91 11.14
C ASN A 84 7.03 -15.34 12.49
N GLN A 85 6.12 -14.60 13.15
CA GLN A 85 6.15 -14.18 14.56
C GLN A 85 7.03 -12.97 14.91
N LEU A 86 6.80 -11.83 14.25
CA LEU A 86 7.61 -10.63 14.43
C LEU A 86 6.84 -9.42 14.97
N GLU A 87 5.67 -9.64 15.57
CA GLU A 87 4.81 -8.58 16.12
C GLU A 87 5.47 -7.81 17.26
N ASN A 88 6.39 -8.45 17.99
CA ASN A 88 7.00 -7.88 19.21
C ASN A 88 8.51 -8.04 19.28
N ILE A 89 9.17 -8.45 18.19
CA ILE A 89 10.60 -8.76 18.26
C ILE A 89 11.45 -7.69 17.59
N LEU A 90 11.19 -7.30 16.33
CA LEU A 90 11.96 -6.19 15.73
C LEU A 90 11.56 -4.84 16.33
N SER A 91 12.50 -3.89 16.29
CA SER A 91 12.14 -2.50 16.55
C SER A 91 11.21 -1.93 15.46
N PRO A 92 10.32 -0.99 15.81
CA PRO A 92 9.49 -0.28 14.84
C PRO A 92 10.29 0.41 13.74
N GLU A 93 11.47 0.94 14.07
CA GLU A 93 12.38 1.62 13.13
C GLU A 93 12.93 0.65 12.08
N LEU A 94 13.43 -0.50 12.53
CA LEU A 94 13.94 -1.54 11.64
C LEU A 94 12.83 -2.10 10.76
N SER A 95 11.64 -2.33 11.35
CA SER A 95 10.47 -2.80 10.61
C SER A 95 10.05 -1.80 9.52
N SER A 96 9.98 -0.51 9.83
CA SER A 96 9.69 0.55 8.86
C SER A 96 10.72 0.58 7.74
N THR A 97 11.99 0.38 8.07
CA THR A 97 13.11 0.36 7.11
C THR A 97 13.05 -0.82 6.16
N ILE A 98 12.67 -1.99 6.66
CA ILE A 98 12.44 -3.18 5.83
C ILE A 98 11.30 -2.90 4.84
N ILE A 99 10.19 -2.31 5.28
CA ILE A 99 9.06 -2.00 4.39
C ILE A 99 9.44 -0.95 3.33
N TRP A 100 10.17 0.08 3.73
CA TRP A 100 10.75 1.06 2.81
C TRP A 100 11.64 0.37 1.77
N PHE A 101 12.51 -0.55 2.19
CA PHE A 101 13.42 -1.26 1.30
C PHE A 101 12.66 -2.17 0.32
N LEU A 102 11.68 -2.93 0.81
CA LEU A 102 10.81 -3.77 -0.03
C LEU A 102 10.06 -2.95 -1.08
N ARG A 103 9.57 -1.75 -0.71
CA ARG A 103 8.97 -0.81 -1.67
C ARG A 103 9.96 -0.39 -2.76
N ARG A 104 11.18 -0.02 -2.38
CA ARG A 104 12.19 0.41 -3.35
C ARG A 104 12.60 -0.72 -4.29
N ILE A 105 12.76 -1.94 -3.77
CA ILE A 105 13.07 -3.12 -4.58
C ILE A 105 11.91 -3.42 -5.53
N SER A 106 10.67 -3.39 -5.06
CA SER A 106 9.51 -3.64 -5.92
C SER A 106 9.39 -2.58 -7.03
N GLN A 107 9.70 -1.32 -6.76
CA GLN A 107 9.67 -0.25 -7.77
C GLN A 107 10.80 -0.38 -8.80
N SER A 108 11.99 -0.84 -8.38
CA SER A 108 13.18 -0.85 -9.23
C SER A 108 13.34 -2.14 -10.05
N TYR A 109 12.98 -3.29 -9.46
CA TYR A 109 13.34 -4.62 -10.00
C TYR A 109 12.15 -5.50 -10.37
N LEU A 110 10.99 -5.32 -9.73
CA LEU A 110 9.83 -6.17 -9.97
C LEU A 110 9.06 -5.67 -11.20
N LEU A 111 9.01 -6.50 -12.25
CA LEU A 111 8.46 -6.15 -13.56
C LEU A 111 9.11 -4.86 -14.12
N PRO A 112 10.42 -4.89 -14.38
CA PRO A 112 11.16 -3.70 -14.81
C PRO A 112 10.63 -3.23 -16.17
N ARG A 113 10.54 -1.91 -16.37
CA ARG A 113 10.14 -1.34 -17.68
C ARG A 113 11.20 -1.67 -18.74
N GLU A 114 10.78 -1.79 -20.00
CA GLU A 114 11.63 -2.03 -21.19
C GLU A 114 12.77 -1.00 -21.38
N ARG A 115 12.79 0.10 -20.60
CA ARG A 115 13.78 1.18 -20.71
C ARG A 115 15.20 0.79 -20.31
N TYR A 116 15.40 -0.39 -19.72
CA TYR A 116 16.72 -0.85 -19.29
C TYR A 116 17.31 -1.82 -20.30
N ALA A 117 17.97 -1.28 -21.33
CA ALA A 117 18.58 -2.05 -22.43
C ALA A 117 19.69 -3.04 -21.99
N LYS A 118 20.02 -3.13 -20.68
CA LYS A 118 21.08 -3.98 -20.11
C LYS A 118 20.72 -4.48 -18.69
N ILE A 119 19.56 -5.11 -18.51
CA ILE A 119 19.30 -5.86 -17.27
C ILE A 119 19.96 -7.24 -17.37
N SER A 120 20.55 -7.69 -16.25
CA SER A 120 21.09 -9.06 -16.12
C SER A 120 20.01 -10.09 -16.40
N THR A 121 20.33 -11.10 -17.21
CA THR A 121 19.42 -12.21 -17.54
C THR A 121 18.93 -12.96 -16.30
N THR A 122 19.73 -13.02 -15.23
CA THR A 122 19.33 -13.64 -13.96
C THR A 122 18.17 -12.90 -13.30
N ILE A 123 18.15 -11.57 -13.35
CA ILE A 123 17.02 -10.79 -12.81
C ILE A 123 15.79 -10.97 -13.68
N LEU A 124 15.96 -10.95 -15.00
CA LEU A 124 14.82 -11.15 -15.90
C LEU A 124 14.19 -12.53 -15.67
N GLN A 125 14.99 -13.58 -15.47
CA GLN A 125 14.47 -14.91 -15.16
C GLN A 125 13.61 -14.99 -13.88
N ILE A 126 13.72 -14.02 -12.96
CA ILE A 126 13.02 -14.01 -11.67
C ILE A 126 11.90 -12.97 -11.64
N PHE A 127 12.10 -11.80 -12.27
CA PHE A 127 11.24 -10.64 -12.16
C PHE A 127 10.72 -10.08 -13.48
N ASP A 128 11.03 -10.70 -14.61
CA ASP A 128 10.40 -10.39 -15.90
C ASP A 128 9.01 -11.00 -15.99
N ASP A 129 8.25 -10.55 -16.99
CA ASP A 129 6.88 -10.98 -17.22
C ASP A 129 6.77 -12.51 -17.40
N ASP A 130 5.63 -13.05 -16.97
CA ASP A 130 5.26 -14.47 -16.97
C ASP A 130 6.20 -15.43 -16.20
N THR A 131 7.03 -14.92 -15.29
CA THR A 131 7.84 -15.75 -14.39
C THR A 131 7.08 -16.11 -13.10
N PRO A 132 7.25 -17.33 -12.54
CA PRO A 132 6.66 -17.69 -11.25
C PRO A 132 7.23 -16.84 -10.09
N GLY A 133 8.42 -16.26 -10.27
CA GLY A 133 9.06 -15.39 -9.28
C GLY A 133 8.29 -14.09 -9.05
N VAL A 134 7.68 -13.51 -10.08
CA VAL A 134 6.83 -12.32 -9.96
C VAL A 134 5.60 -12.61 -9.12
N SER A 135 4.85 -13.67 -9.44
CA SER A 135 3.64 -14.04 -8.68
C SER A 135 3.96 -14.31 -7.22
N TRP A 136 5.00 -15.10 -6.94
CA TRP A 136 5.44 -15.38 -5.57
C TRP A 136 5.83 -14.09 -4.83
N THR A 137 6.53 -13.18 -5.50
CA THR A 137 6.97 -11.92 -4.89
C THR A 137 5.80 -10.98 -4.62
N MET A 138 4.83 -10.91 -5.53
CA MET A 138 3.59 -10.16 -5.32
C MET A 138 2.83 -10.68 -4.12
N ASP A 139 2.59 -11.99 -4.05
CA ASP A 139 1.89 -12.61 -2.93
C ASP A 139 2.63 -12.40 -1.61
N PHE A 140 3.97 -12.55 -1.60
CA PHE A 140 4.80 -12.24 -0.44
C PHE A 140 4.64 -10.79 0.04
N LEU A 141 4.67 -9.82 -0.88
CA LEU A 141 4.52 -8.41 -0.53
C LEU A 141 3.11 -8.10 -0.02
N LEU A 142 2.08 -8.72 -0.60
CA LEU A 142 0.70 -8.56 -0.14
C LEU A 142 0.47 -9.21 1.22
N ASP A 143 0.99 -10.42 1.46
CA ASP A 143 0.98 -11.06 2.78
C ASP A 143 1.66 -10.18 3.82
N LYS A 144 2.78 -9.55 3.45
CA LYS A 144 3.47 -8.60 4.34
C LYS A 144 2.61 -7.37 4.65
N VAL A 145 1.93 -6.81 3.65
CA VAL A 145 1.01 -5.68 3.82
C VAL A 145 -0.14 -6.06 4.75
N ILE A 146 -0.79 -7.19 4.49
CA ILE A 146 -1.92 -7.71 5.28
C ILE A 146 -1.49 -7.97 6.71
N TYR A 147 -0.35 -8.63 6.91
CA TYR A 147 0.21 -8.87 8.23
C TYR A 147 0.42 -7.55 8.97
N ASN A 148 1.12 -6.59 8.35
CA ASN A 148 1.47 -5.35 9.01
C ASN A 148 0.25 -4.50 9.40
N ILE A 149 -0.77 -4.43 8.54
CA ILE A 149 -2.02 -3.70 8.81
C ILE A 149 -2.75 -4.28 10.03
N ASN A 150 -2.70 -5.60 10.20
CA ASN A 150 -3.36 -6.28 11.31
C ASN A 150 -2.53 -6.23 12.61
N ALA A 151 -1.22 -6.39 12.50
CA ALA A 151 -0.26 -6.47 13.59
C ALA A 151 0.08 -5.11 14.22
N PHE A 152 0.37 -4.11 13.40
CA PHE A 152 1.04 -2.87 13.82
C PHE A 152 0.08 -1.67 13.91
N LYS A 153 -1.17 -1.89 14.34
CA LYS A 153 -2.20 -0.83 14.39
C LYS A 153 -1.81 0.37 15.26
N SER A 154 -0.95 0.18 16.25
CA SER A 154 -0.44 1.23 17.16
C SER A 154 0.85 1.90 16.67
N GLU A 155 1.44 1.45 15.56
CA GLU A 155 2.72 1.94 15.05
C GLU A 155 2.50 2.77 13.75
N PRO A 156 2.24 4.08 13.86
CA PRO A 156 1.78 4.91 12.73
C PRO A 156 2.80 4.95 11.58
N THR A 157 4.10 4.94 11.89
CA THR A 157 5.19 4.96 10.91
C THR A 157 5.22 3.68 10.08
N ILE A 158 5.09 2.51 10.72
CA ILE A 158 5.06 1.22 10.03
C ILE A 158 3.82 1.13 9.15
N VAL A 159 2.66 1.53 9.68
CA VAL A 159 1.40 1.54 8.93
C VAL A 159 1.52 2.44 7.70
N GLN A 160 2.08 3.65 7.86
CA GLN A 160 2.25 4.59 6.76
C GLN A 160 3.19 4.04 5.67
N GLU A 161 4.35 3.47 6.02
CA GLU A 161 5.25 2.87 5.04
C GLU A 161 4.62 1.64 4.36
N THR A 162 3.82 0.87 5.11
CA THR A 162 3.08 -0.31 4.59
C THR A 162 2.05 0.11 3.54
N ILE A 163 1.29 1.18 3.81
CA ILE A 163 0.33 1.71 2.84
C ILE A 163 1.04 2.28 1.60
N LYS A 164 2.17 2.97 1.77
CA LYS A 164 2.96 3.43 0.61
C LYS A 164 3.50 2.26 -0.22
N LEU A 165 3.90 1.15 0.41
CA LEU A 165 4.26 -0.08 -0.31
C LEU A 165 3.07 -0.59 -1.13
N LEU A 166 1.89 -0.73 -0.53
CA LEU A 166 0.69 -1.17 -1.25
C LEU A 166 0.37 -0.28 -2.46
N ILE A 167 0.36 1.04 -2.27
CA ILE A 167 0.11 2.01 -3.35
C ILE A 167 1.12 1.83 -4.49
N SER A 168 2.41 1.64 -4.18
CA SER A 168 3.44 1.43 -5.22
C SER A 168 3.25 0.17 -6.06
N LEU A 169 2.56 -0.85 -5.54
CA LEU A 169 2.27 -2.09 -6.27
C LEU A 169 1.15 -1.88 -7.29
N VAL A 170 0.17 -1.03 -6.97
CA VAL A 170 -0.99 -0.76 -7.84
C VAL A 170 -0.74 0.35 -8.86
N GLU A 171 0.41 1.03 -8.78
CA GLU A 171 0.81 2.10 -9.71
C GLU A 171 1.20 1.62 -11.11
N SER A 172 1.48 0.32 -11.29
CA SER A 172 1.86 -0.22 -12.59
C SER A 172 0.76 -1.08 -13.20
N LYS A 173 0.45 -0.82 -14.47
CA LYS A 173 -0.47 -1.61 -15.29
C LYS A 173 -0.07 -3.09 -15.37
N THR A 174 1.24 -3.38 -15.48
CA THR A 174 1.74 -4.77 -15.48
C THR A 174 1.53 -5.44 -14.14
N LYS A 175 1.88 -4.76 -13.03
CA LYS A 175 1.69 -5.29 -11.67
C LYS A 175 0.22 -5.55 -11.35
N ALA A 176 -0.68 -4.66 -11.79
CA ALA A 176 -2.12 -4.80 -11.57
C ALA A 176 -2.70 -6.11 -12.13
N SER A 177 -2.19 -6.62 -13.26
CA SER A 177 -2.66 -7.89 -13.84
C SER A 177 -2.35 -9.11 -12.95
N TYR A 178 -1.23 -9.07 -12.21
CA TYR A 178 -0.86 -10.09 -11.23
C TYR A 178 -1.67 -9.94 -9.94
N LEU A 179 -1.83 -8.72 -9.45
CA LEU A 179 -2.56 -8.45 -8.21
C LEU A 179 -4.02 -8.93 -8.31
N LEU A 180 -4.66 -8.78 -9.46
CA LEU A 180 -6.05 -9.25 -9.67
C LEU A 180 -6.21 -10.77 -9.61
N LYS A 181 -5.13 -11.53 -9.87
CA LYS A 181 -5.13 -13.00 -9.75
C LYS A 181 -4.86 -13.46 -8.32
N SER A 182 -4.35 -12.57 -7.46
CA SER A 182 -3.93 -12.88 -6.09
C SER A 182 -5.14 -12.94 -5.14
N GLU A 183 -5.24 -14.01 -4.37
CA GLU A 183 -6.27 -14.14 -3.32
C GLU A 183 -6.06 -13.13 -2.20
N GLN A 184 -4.80 -12.77 -1.91
CA GLN A 184 -4.42 -11.74 -0.94
C GLN A 184 -5.01 -10.38 -1.33
N PHE A 185 -5.02 -10.05 -2.62
CA PHE A 185 -5.59 -8.79 -3.06
C PHE A 185 -7.13 -8.79 -2.97
N LYS A 186 -7.79 -9.93 -3.20
CA LYS A 186 -9.24 -10.06 -2.95
C LYS A 186 -9.55 -9.80 -1.47
N TYR A 187 -8.75 -10.33 -0.56
CA TYR A 187 -8.88 -10.04 0.86
C TYR A 187 -8.66 -8.55 1.18
N ILE A 188 -7.75 -7.86 0.48
CA ILE A 188 -7.59 -6.40 0.61
C ILE A 188 -8.85 -5.64 0.16
N ILE A 189 -9.50 -6.06 -0.92
CA ILE A 189 -10.79 -5.49 -1.37
C ILE A 189 -11.86 -5.70 -0.29
N GLU A 190 -11.94 -6.89 0.29
CA GLU A 190 -12.85 -7.18 1.41
C GLU A 190 -12.57 -6.29 2.63
N LEU A 191 -11.29 -6.10 2.99
CA LEU A 191 -10.90 -5.21 4.08
C LEU A 191 -11.27 -3.74 3.82
N ALA A 192 -11.09 -3.26 2.57
CA ALA A 192 -11.42 -1.89 2.18
C ALA A 192 -12.93 -1.63 2.23
N THR A 193 -13.73 -2.63 1.90
CA THR A 193 -15.20 -2.51 1.78
C THR A 193 -15.93 -2.80 3.08
N LYS A 194 -15.26 -3.45 4.04
CA LYS A 194 -15.85 -3.84 5.32
C LYS A 194 -16.38 -2.62 6.11
N GLY A 195 -17.63 -2.74 6.53
CA GLY A 195 -18.39 -1.74 7.31
C GLY A 195 -17.64 -1.23 8.54
N GLN A 196 -17.36 -2.17 9.43
CA GLN A 196 -16.68 -1.93 10.69
C GLN A 196 -15.41 -2.77 10.70
N TYR A 197 -14.29 -2.08 10.50
CA TYR A 197 -12.96 -2.65 10.64
C TYR A 197 -12.15 -1.71 11.53
N ASN A 198 -11.74 -2.21 12.70
CA ASN A 198 -10.93 -1.46 13.63
C ASN A 198 -9.49 -1.38 13.10
N CYS A 199 -9.22 -0.37 12.29
CA CYS A 199 -7.91 -0.04 11.77
C CYS A 199 -7.71 1.48 11.77
N PRO A 200 -6.44 1.95 11.78
CA PRO A 200 -6.12 3.37 11.66
C PRO A 200 -6.72 4.00 10.40
N GLN A 201 -7.06 5.28 10.46
CA GLN A 201 -7.62 6.05 9.35
C GLN A 201 -6.75 5.98 8.08
N VAL A 202 -5.43 6.05 8.25
CA VAL A 202 -4.42 5.90 7.18
C VAL A 202 -4.60 4.59 6.40
N VAL A 203 -4.99 3.51 7.09
CA VAL A 203 -5.25 2.21 6.44
C VAL A 203 -6.51 2.30 5.59
N LYS A 204 -7.61 2.88 6.10
CA LYS A 204 -8.87 2.98 5.34
C LYS A 204 -8.68 3.80 4.06
N ARG A 205 -8.04 4.96 4.18
CA ARG A 205 -7.65 5.81 3.05
C ARG A 205 -6.79 5.04 2.06
N GLY A 206 -5.72 4.40 2.56
CA GLY A 206 -4.75 3.68 1.74
C GLY A 206 -5.30 2.46 1.00
N LEU A 207 -6.13 1.66 1.66
CA LEU A 207 -6.77 0.50 1.05
C LEU A 207 -7.74 0.94 -0.04
N MET A 208 -8.56 1.96 0.23
CA MET A 208 -9.51 2.46 -0.76
C MET A 208 -8.81 3.09 -1.97
N HIS A 209 -7.74 3.85 -1.74
CA HIS A 209 -6.84 4.33 -2.80
C HIS A 209 -6.36 3.16 -3.67
N ALA A 210 -5.79 2.13 -3.06
CA ALA A 210 -5.21 1.02 -3.79
C ALA A 210 -6.24 0.27 -4.66
N VAL A 211 -7.43 0.03 -4.09
CA VAL A 211 -8.52 -0.69 -4.76
C VAL A 211 -9.05 0.11 -5.95
N VAL A 212 -9.31 1.41 -5.78
CA VAL A 212 -9.77 2.28 -6.88
C VAL A 212 -8.71 2.41 -7.96
N GLN A 213 -7.44 2.55 -7.59
CA GLN A 213 -6.36 2.70 -8.54
C GLN A 213 -6.19 1.45 -9.43
N ILE A 214 -6.34 0.24 -8.89
CA ILE A 214 -6.40 -0.97 -9.74
C ILE A 214 -7.58 -0.90 -10.72
N GLY A 215 -8.75 -0.47 -10.24
CA GLY A 215 -9.93 -0.28 -11.10
C GLY A 215 -9.67 0.67 -12.26
N VAL A 216 -8.96 1.76 -12.01
CA VAL A 216 -8.52 2.73 -13.02
C VAL A 216 -7.54 2.10 -14.02
N MET A 217 -6.51 1.39 -13.55
CA MET A 217 -5.51 0.75 -14.42
C MET A 217 -6.15 -0.28 -15.38
N LEU A 218 -7.24 -0.93 -14.96
CA LEU A 218 -8.00 -1.84 -15.82
C LEU A 218 -8.77 -1.13 -16.94
N GLN A 219 -9.14 0.13 -16.76
CA GLN A 219 -9.81 0.91 -17.81
C GLN A 219 -8.86 1.21 -18.96
N ASP A 220 -7.60 1.55 -18.64
CA ASP A 220 -6.54 1.76 -19.62
C ASP A 220 -6.07 0.47 -20.31
N MET A 221 -6.34 -0.71 -19.72
CA MET A 221 -6.13 -2.00 -20.40
C MET A 221 -7.15 -2.22 -21.54
N SER A 222 -8.43 -1.94 -21.28
CA SER A 222 -9.50 -2.21 -22.25
C SER A 222 -9.56 -1.26 -23.43
N THR A 223 -8.98 -0.06 -23.31
CA THR A 223 -8.92 0.90 -24.42
C THR A 223 -7.83 0.53 -25.44
N ILE A 224 -6.82 -0.24 -25.03
CA ILE A 224 -5.68 -0.65 -25.87
C ILE A 224 -5.93 -1.98 -26.59
N ASN A 225 -6.63 -2.94 -25.97
CA ASN A 225 -6.79 -4.30 -26.51
C ASN A 225 -8.12 -4.54 -27.26
N LYS A 226 -8.55 -3.63 -28.13
CA LYS A 226 -9.78 -3.81 -28.94
C LYS A 226 -9.69 -4.92 -30.02
N SER A 227 -8.59 -5.66 -30.13
CA SER A 227 -8.36 -6.58 -31.24
C SER A 227 -8.60 -8.07 -30.96
N ASP A 228 -8.63 -8.55 -29.73
CA ASP A 228 -8.61 -10.00 -29.50
C ASP A 228 -9.66 -10.47 -28.49
N THR A 229 -10.57 -11.28 -29.02
CA THR A 229 -11.70 -11.94 -28.35
C THR A 229 -11.31 -12.72 -27.09
N SER A 230 -11.36 -12.07 -25.93
CA SER A 230 -11.61 -12.67 -24.60
C SER A 230 -12.11 -11.65 -23.54
N ASP A 231 -12.74 -10.55 -23.98
CA ASP A 231 -13.01 -9.34 -23.17
C ASP A 231 -14.12 -9.44 -22.10
N THR A 232 -14.85 -10.56 -22.01
CA THR A 232 -15.97 -10.72 -21.08
C THR A 232 -15.55 -10.88 -19.61
N SER A 233 -14.36 -11.38 -19.33
CA SER A 233 -13.90 -11.59 -17.94
C SER A 233 -13.47 -10.29 -17.28
N ILE A 234 -12.76 -9.41 -18.01
CA ILE A 234 -12.23 -8.14 -17.48
C ILE A 234 -13.36 -7.11 -17.30
N SER A 235 -14.33 -7.04 -18.22
CA SER A 235 -15.51 -6.17 -18.07
C SER A 235 -16.36 -6.56 -16.85
N ASN A 236 -16.53 -7.87 -16.61
CA ASN A 236 -17.28 -8.38 -15.46
C ASN A 236 -16.54 -8.08 -14.15
N VAL A 237 -15.22 -8.29 -14.09
CA VAL A 237 -14.40 -7.96 -12.91
C VAL A 237 -14.46 -6.47 -12.58
N LYS A 238 -14.49 -5.59 -13.58
CA LYS A 238 -14.67 -4.14 -13.37
C LYS A 238 -16.00 -3.81 -12.73
N GLN A 239 -17.10 -4.31 -13.29
CA GLN A 239 -18.43 -4.03 -12.76
C GLN A 239 -18.59 -4.56 -11.35
N THR A 240 -18.03 -5.74 -11.05
CA THR A 240 -17.98 -6.30 -9.71
C THR A 240 -17.14 -5.44 -8.75
N LEU A 241 -15.97 -4.96 -9.16
CA LEU A 241 -15.12 -4.12 -8.31
C LEU A 241 -15.80 -2.80 -7.94
N TRP A 242 -16.39 -2.11 -8.92
CA TRP A 242 -17.05 -0.82 -8.69
C TRP A 242 -18.30 -0.94 -7.82
N SER A 243 -19.13 -1.95 -8.06
CA SER A 243 -20.31 -2.24 -7.23
C SER A 243 -19.93 -2.64 -5.81
N GLN A 244 -18.90 -3.46 -5.63
CA GLN A 244 -18.44 -3.85 -4.29
C GLN A 244 -17.84 -2.69 -3.50
N THR A 245 -17.28 -1.68 -4.17
CA THR A 245 -16.51 -0.61 -3.53
C THR A 245 -17.26 0.71 -3.44
N LEU A 246 -17.44 1.40 -4.57
CA LEU A 246 -18.07 2.72 -4.63
C LEU A 246 -19.54 2.65 -4.22
N GLU A 247 -20.33 1.73 -4.79
CA GLU A 247 -21.76 1.64 -4.50
C GLU A 247 -22.01 1.22 -3.05
N SER A 248 -21.23 0.27 -2.52
CA SER A 248 -21.30 -0.13 -1.12
C SER A 248 -21.01 1.03 -0.17
N LEU A 249 -19.96 1.82 -0.43
CA LEU A 249 -19.63 2.98 0.38
C LEU A 249 -20.69 4.09 0.27
N GLN A 250 -21.21 4.31 -0.94
CA GLN A 250 -22.28 5.28 -1.19
C GLN A 250 -23.56 4.91 -0.45
N HIS A 251 -23.96 3.64 -0.52
CA HIS A 251 -25.12 3.12 0.16
C HIS A 251 -24.96 3.25 1.68
N ARG A 252 -23.81 2.88 2.25
CA ARG A 252 -23.51 3.05 3.68
C ARG A 252 -23.61 4.50 4.13
N CYS A 253 -23.05 5.44 3.37
CA CYS A 253 -23.12 6.86 3.68
C CYS A 253 -24.56 7.37 3.63
N THR A 254 -25.30 7.01 2.59
CA THR A 254 -26.70 7.40 2.43
C THR A 254 -27.56 6.84 3.57
N GLN A 255 -27.39 5.57 3.92
CA GLN A 255 -28.10 4.94 5.03
C GLN A 255 -27.82 5.62 6.38
N LEU A 256 -26.56 5.98 6.63
CA LEU A 256 -26.17 6.64 7.88
C LEU A 256 -26.82 8.03 7.99
N ILE A 257 -26.73 8.84 6.93
CA ILE A 257 -27.25 10.22 6.91
C ILE A 257 -28.79 10.25 6.88
N SER A 258 -29.42 9.31 6.16
CA SER A 258 -30.88 9.23 6.02
C SER A 258 -31.57 8.52 7.18
N SER A 259 -30.83 8.01 8.17
CA SER A 259 -31.45 7.37 9.33
C SER A 259 -32.23 8.39 10.17
N ASP A 260 -33.47 8.06 10.54
CA ASP A 260 -34.34 8.96 11.32
C ASP A 260 -33.72 9.39 12.66
N ASN A 261 -32.80 8.57 13.18
CA ASN A 261 -32.10 8.80 14.43
C ASN A 261 -30.80 9.60 14.27
N PHE A 262 -30.34 9.92 13.05
CA PHE A 262 -29.04 10.57 12.83
C PHE A 262 -28.94 11.91 13.58
N MET A 263 -29.96 12.75 13.50
CA MET A 263 -29.97 14.06 14.16
C MET A 263 -29.97 13.96 15.69
N SER A 264 -30.42 12.85 16.26
CA SER A 264 -30.44 12.61 17.71
C SER A 264 -29.26 11.76 18.19
N SER A 265 -28.47 11.16 17.30
CA SER A 265 -27.33 10.29 17.65
C SER A 265 -25.97 10.77 17.11
N TYR A 266 -25.92 11.84 16.31
CA TYR A 266 -24.68 12.30 15.64
C TYR A 266 -23.49 12.58 16.59
N TYR A 267 -23.78 12.91 17.85
CA TYR A 267 -22.78 13.17 18.89
C TYR A 267 -22.18 11.90 19.50
N GLN A 268 -22.76 10.72 19.24
CA GLN A 268 -22.24 9.43 19.68
C GLN A 268 -20.91 9.13 19.00
N GLU A 269 -19.97 8.57 19.75
CA GLU A 269 -18.61 8.34 19.26
C GLU A 269 -18.58 7.32 18.12
N GLU A 270 -19.46 6.33 18.17
CA GLU A 270 -19.60 5.30 17.14
C GLU A 270 -20.06 5.88 15.80
N ILE A 271 -20.90 6.91 15.82
CA ILE A 271 -21.35 7.61 14.61
C ILE A 271 -20.25 8.51 14.08
N LYS A 272 -19.52 9.22 14.95
CA LYS A 272 -18.37 10.03 14.55
C LYS A 272 -17.30 9.20 13.87
N ILE A 273 -16.91 8.06 14.46
CA ILE A 273 -15.93 7.14 13.87
C ILE A 273 -16.40 6.67 12.50
N GLN A 274 -17.69 6.32 12.34
CA GLN A 274 -18.24 5.93 11.04
C GLN A 274 -18.19 7.06 10.01
N ILE A 275 -18.51 8.30 10.39
CA ILE A 275 -18.39 9.46 9.50
C ILE A 275 -16.94 9.69 9.10
N ILE A 276 -16.01 9.64 10.05
CA ILE A 276 -14.58 9.77 9.77
C ILE A 276 -14.10 8.67 8.82
N ASP A 277 -14.48 7.41 9.06
CA ASP A 277 -14.13 6.28 8.21
C ASP A 277 -14.63 6.44 6.77
N ILE A 278 -15.86 6.96 6.63
CA ILE A 278 -16.47 7.24 5.33
C ILE A 278 -15.69 8.34 4.63
N LEU A 279 -15.40 9.46 5.31
CA LEU A 279 -14.63 10.57 4.75
C LEU A 279 -13.22 10.14 4.32
N GLU A 280 -12.52 9.39 5.17
CA GLU A 280 -11.19 8.83 4.90
C GLU A 280 -11.20 7.91 3.67
N SER A 281 -12.22 7.06 3.56
CA SER A 281 -12.41 6.20 2.38
C SER A 281 -12.64 7.04 1.12
N PHE A 282 -13.47 8.09 1.19
CA PHE A 282 -13.69 8.99 0.06
C PHE A 282 -12.45 9.78 -0.34
N ILE A 283 -11.63 10.22 0.62
CA ILE A 283 -10.34 10.83 0.32
C ILE A 283 -9.46 9.81 -0.42
N GLY A 284 -9.40 8.56 0.06
CA GLY A 284 -8.71 7.46 -0.60
C GLY A 284 -9.17 7.24 -2.05
N ILE A 285 -10.49 7.25 -2.29
CA ILE A 285 -11.06 7.20 -3.65
C ILE A 285 -10.49 8.34 -4.49
N THR A 286 -10.59 9.58 -4.02
CA THR A 286 -10.12 10.75 -4.81
C THR A 286 -8.63 10.72 -5.11
N GLU A 287 -7.81 10.15 -4.24
CA GLU A 287 -6.36 10.02 -4.45
C GLU A 287 -6.00 8.90 -5.44
N GLY A 288 -6.79 7.82 -5.48
CA GLY A 288 -6.58 6.69 -6.38
C GLY A 288 -7.08 6.91 -7.81
N VAL A 289 -7.97 7.87 -8.04
CA VAL A 289 -8.51 8.18 -9.37
C VAL A 289 -7.51 8.95 -10.22
N LYS A 290 -7.30 8.48 -11.46
CA LYS A 290 -6.51 9.17 -12.49
C LYS A 290 -7.22 9.03 -13.85
N GLY A 291 -7.07 10.03 -14.72
CA GLY A 291 -7.51 9.97 -16.11
C GLY A 291 -9.03 9.92 -16.32
N PRO A 292 -9.53 9.29 -17.40
CA PRO A 292 -10.91 9.42 -17.89
C PRO A 292 -11.96 8.72 -17.01
N VAL A 293 -11.53 7.93 -16.03
CA VAL A 293 -12.40 7.20 -15.09
C VAL A 293 -13.11 8.15 -14.10
N MET A 294 -12.63 9.39 -14.07
CA MET A 294 -13.05 10.40 -13.12
C MET A 294 -14.51 10.80 -13.22
N GLU A 295 -15.09 10.82 -14.42
CA GLU A 295 -16.52 11.07 -14.61
C GLU A 295 -17.38 9.99 -13.95
N LEU A 296 -16.98 8.72 -14.12
CA LEU A 296 -17.68 7.58 -13.54
C LEU A 296 -17.61 7.64 -12.01
N VAL A 297 -16.43 7.90 -11.45
CA VAL A 297 -16.29 8.02 -10.00
C VAL A 297 -17.09 9.20 -9.47
N PHE A 298 -17.07 10.34 -10.17
CA PHE A 298 -17.85 11.51 -9.78
C PHE A 298 -19.36 11.22 -9.74
N GLN A 299 -19.90 10.47 -10.69
CA GLN A 299 -21.32 10.08 -10.69
C GLN A 299 -21.72 9.33 -9.41
N HIS A 300 -20.85 8.43 -8.93
CA HIS A 300 -21.10 7.65 -7.70
C HIS A 300 -20.85 8.45 -6.42
N THR A 301 -19.92 9.41 -6.43
CA THR A 301 -19.56 10.16 -5.21
C THR A 301 -20.26 11.51 -5.06
N TYR A 302 -20.89 12.03 -6.12
CA TYR A 302 -21.65 13.29 -6.11
C TYR A 302 -22.72 13.37 -5.00
N PRO A 303 -23.55 12.33 -4.74
CA PRO A 303 -24.57 12.40 -3.69
C PRO A 303 -24.00 12.73 -2.31
N ILE A 304 -22.73 12.39 -2.08
CA ILE A 304 -22.05 12.56 -0.80
C ILE A 304 -21.42 13.94 -0.73
N LEU A 305 -20.83 14.40 -1.84
CA LEU A 305 -20.43 15.80 -1.99
C LEU A 305 -21.58 16.76 -1.71
N ALA A 306 -22.78 16.44 -2.21
CA ALA A 306 -24.00 17.22 -1.94
C ALA A 306 -24.42 17.20 -0.46
N ALA A 307 -24.05 16.16 0.30
CA ALA A 307 -24.34 16.04 1.73
C ALA A 307 -23.29 16.73 2.63
N LEU A 308 -22.06 16.93 2.14
CA LEU A 308 -20.96 17.50 2.94
C LEU A 308 -21.27 18.88 3.57
N PRO A 309 -21.94 19.85 2.90
CA PRO A 309 -22.27 21.13 3.54
C PRO A 309 -23.19 20.97 4.75
N LYS A 310 -24.15 20.04 4.67
CA LYS A 310 -25.03 19.72 5.80
C LYS A 310 -24.23 19.08 6.94
N LEU A 311 -23.37 18.12 6.63
CA LEU A 311 -22.49 17.50 7.63
C LEU A 311 -21.54 18.52 8.28
N LEU A 312 -21.00 19.46 7.50
CA LEU A 312 -20.14 20.53 8.01
C LEU A 312 -20.90 21.43 9.00
N SER A 313 -22.15 21.78 8.68
CA SER A 313 -23.00 22.55 9.59
C SER A 313 -23.33 21.79 10.88
N LEU A 314 -23.51 20.47 10.80
CA LEU A 314 -23.83 19.62 11.95
C LEU A 314 -22.60 19.40 12.85
N TYR A 315 -21.44 19.14 12.24
CA TYR A 315 -20.19 18.81 12.92
C TYR A 315 -19.25 20.02 13.10
N HIS A 316 -19.74 21.25 13.02
CA HIS A 316 -18.92 22.47 13.08
C HIS A 316 -18.01 22.59 14.32
N ASN A 317 -18.37 21.95 15.44
CA ASN A 317 -17.57 21.92 16.67
C ASN A 317 -16.57 20.75 16.74
N TYR A 318 -16.51 19.88 15.74
CA TYR A 318 -15.64 18.71 15.69
C TYR A 318 -14.53 18.93 14.65
N GLN A 319 -13.39 19.46 15.12
CA GLN A 319 -12.28 19.89 14.26
C GLN A 319 -11.80 18.82 13.27
N GLU A 320 -11.69 17.57 13.71
CA GLU A 320 -11.23 16.46 12.87
C GLU A 320 -12.17 16.20 11.69
N ILE A 321 -13.49 16.12 11.94
CA ILE A 321 -14.50 15.91 10.90
C ILE A 321 -14.53 17.11 9.94
N VAL A 322 -14.47 18.33 10.47
CA VAL A 322 -14.39 19.56 9.67
C VAL A 322 -13.17 19.52 8.74
N GLN A 323 -12.00 19.16 9.27
CA GLN A 323 -10.77 19.06 8.49
C GLN A 323 -10.88 18.03 7.37
N LEU A 324 -11.45 16.85 7.64
CA LEU A 324 -11.65 15.81 6.63
C LEU A 324 -12.64 16.24 5.54
N ILE A 325 -13.72 16.93 5.90
CA ILE A 325 -14.67 17.47 4.92
C ILE A 325 -13.97 18.49 4.00
N LEU A 326 -13.20 19.41 4.57
CA LEU A 326 -12.46 20.42 3.79
C LEU A 326 -11.34 19.81 2.94
N GLU A 327 -10.64 18.80 3.46
CA GLU A 327 -9.64 18.04 2.72
C GLU A 327 -10.29 17.36 1.52
N LEU A 328 -11.42 16.70 1.72
CA LEU A 328 -12.16 16.04 0.65
C LEU A 328 -12.57 17.03 -0.44
N PHE A 329 -13.13 18.19 -0.09
CA PHE A 329 -13.43 19.25 -1.06
C PHE A 329 -12.19 19.71 -1.84
N CYS A 330 -11.07 19.93 -1.15
CA CYS A 330 -9.81 20.33 -1.78
C CYS A 330 -9.32 19.26 -2.79
N LYS A 331 -9.40 17.98 -2.40
CA LYS A 331 -8.97 16.85 -3.24
C LYS A 331 -9.87 16.70 -4.46
N TYR A 332 -11.19 16.77 -4.29
CA TYR A 332 -12.13 16.78 -5.42
C TYR A 332 -11.90 17.95 -6.38
N THR A 333 -11.63 19.14 -5.86
CA THR A 333 -11.39 20.31 -6.71
C THR A 333 -10.13 20.12 -7.55
N LYS A 334 -9.05 19.58 -6.95
CA LYS A 334 -7.78 19.33 -7.63
C LYS A 334 -7.85 18.18 -8.62
N ALA A 335 -8.55 17.10 -8.25
CA ALA A 335 -8.66 15.92 -9.09
C ALA A 335 -9.68 16.13 -10.20
N ILE A 336 -10.90 16.55 -9.88
CA ILE A 336 -12.08 16.43 -10.76
C ILE A 336 -12.42 17.72 -11.51
N LEU A 337 -12.39 18.87 -10.83
CA LEU A 337 -12.82 20.13 -11.44
C LEU A 337 -11.91 20.62 -12.57
N PHE A 338 -10.61 20.32 -12.51
CA PHE A 338 -9.67 20.64 -13.60
C PHE A 338 -9.82 19.74 -14.84
N HIS A 339 -10.51 18.61 -14.74
CA HIS A 339 -10.70 17.66 -15.84
C HIS A 339 -12.12 17.64 -16.39
N LEU A 340 -13.09 18.28 -15.72
CA LEU A 340 -14.46 18.51 -16.22
C LEU A 340 -14.60 19.82 -17.02
N SER A 341 -13.57 20.66 -17.09
CA SER A 341 -13.58 21.94 -17.80
C SER A 341 -13.06 21.89 -19.24
N GLU A 342 -12.72 20.71 -19.74
CA GLU A 342 -12.54 20.40 -21.18
C GLU A 342 -13.70 19.54 -21.67
#